data_AF-A0A957V7N8-F1
#
_entry.id   AF-A0A957V7N8-F1
#
_cell.length_a   1.000
_cell.length_b   1.000
_cell.length_c   1.000
_cell.angle_alpha   90.00
_cell.angle_beta   90.00
_cell.angle_gamma   90.00
#
_symmetry.space_group_name_H-M   'P 1'
#
loop_
_entity.id
_entity.type
_entity.pdbx_description
1 polymer ?
#
loop_
_entity_poly.entity_id
_entity_poly.type
_entity_poly.pdbx_seq_one_letter_code
_entity_poly.pdbx_strand_id
1 'polypeptide(L)'
;MPDWVTHLGTTYIAARTVVTVHPALTNRLSVRHLLLGAILPDVTRFTIILVDILDWPAIPVFTYFIPFHSLLIISLLAGAISLLCPVGGQASGRAFGLMMAGAIFHFILDEFDGLIGCGSTIFYPLSFSKLFNGWDDEGHFATLLLLVSALALGVALTHRRQWPRLTFCLTRWRLGGAVALGLIACLLPLFFQGWMIERNAYYLGFVTDPAAYEGQSVELCFSEVISTSPLTIEEFDRPFVLEDTRSLNQGDWLSVRGVYRQGMIQPTALVVHRSFSDLTVSLVAVVAFTFLLIDLETIRRLARAIRAKSGT
;
A
#
# COMPACT_ATOMS: atom_id res chain seq x y z
N MET A 1 6.09 1.56 4.52
CA MET A 1 5.62 2.64 5.43
C MET A 1 6.49 3.92 5.30
N PRO A 2 6.55 4.60 4.14
CA PRO A 2 5.47 5.51 3.79
C PRO A 2 5.24 5.53 2.27
N ASP A 3 4.48 4.55 1.84
CA ASP A 3 4.07 4.41 0.45
C ASP A 3 2.83 5.26 0.14
N TRP A 4 1.94 5.40 1.14
CA TRP A 4 0.69 6.14 1.03
C TRP A 4 0.91 7.62 0.65
N VAL A 5 1.95 8.24 1.20
CA VAL A 5 2.29 9.63 0.86
C VAL A 5 2.69 9.73 -0.60
N THR A 6 3.49 8.78 -1.07
CA THR A 6 3.96 8.70 -2.45
C THR A 6 2.81 8.42 -3.39
N HIS A 7 2.02 7.37 -3.14
CA HIS A 7 0.83 7.04 -3.91
C HIS A 7 -0.15 8.20 -3.99
N LEU A 8 -0.48 8.86 -2.88
CA LEU A 8 -1.40 9.99 -2.89
C LEU A 8 -0.81 11.23 -3.56
N GLY A 9 0.44 11.55 -3.25
CA GLY A 9 1.12 12.73 -3.77
C GLY A 9 1.39 12.65 -5.27
N THR A 10 1.97 11.54 -5.74
CA THR A 10 2.21 11.29 -7.17
C THR A 10 0.89 11.21 -7.96
N THR A 11 -0.14 10.54 -7.44
CA THR A 11 -1.46 10.51 -8.08
C THR A 11 -2.05 11.92 -8.18
N TYR A 12 -1.88 12.74 -7.15
CA TYR A 12 -2.30 14.14 -7.20
C TYR A 12 -1.52 14.93 -8.24
N ILE A 13 -0.19 14.80 -8.31
CA ILE A 13 0.64 15.44 -9.33
C ILE A 13 0.17 15.02 -10.72
N ALA A 14 0.03 13.72 -10.99
CA ALA A 14 -0.41 13.20 -12.27
C ALA A 14 -1.79 13.76 -12.66
N ALA A 15 -2.75 13.75 -11.73
CA ALA A 15 -4.07 14.33 -11.92
C ALA A 15 -4.01 15.82 -12.29
N ARG A 16 -3.16 16.59 -11.61
CA ARG A 16 -2.99 18.03 -11.88
C ARG A 16 -2.30 18.28 -13.21
N THR A 17 -1.26 17.52 -13.54
CA THR A 17 -0.57 17.60 -14.83
C THR A 17 -1.53 17.35 -15.99
N VAL A 18 -2.36 16.30 -15.90
CA VAL A 18 -3.38 16.01 -16.92
C VAL A 18 -4.37 17.17 -17.07
N VAL A 19 -4.83 17.77 -15.96
CA VAL A 19 -5.72 18.93 -16.00
C VAL A 19 -5.05 20.16 -16.62
N THR A 20 -3.77 20.40 -16.32
CA THR A 20 -3.00 21.52 -16.88
C THR A 20 -2.80 21.35 -18.39
N VAL A 21 -2.46 20.14 -18.84
CA VAL A 21 -2.21 19.82 -20.26
C VAL A 21 -3.52 19.73 -21.05
N HIS A 22 -4.60 19.26 -20.41
CA HIS A 22 -5.91 19.10 -21.02
C HIS A 22 -7.00 19.80 -20.19
N PRO A 23 -7.12 21.15 -20.25
CA PRO A 23 -8.06 21.91 -19.42
C PRO A 23 -9.53 21.50 -19.57
N ALA A 24 -9.92 20.96 -20.74
CA ALA A 24 -11.25 20.42 -21.00
C ALA A 24 -11.65 19.27 -20.05
N LEU A 25 -10.68 18.58 -19.43
CA LEU A 25 -10.91 17.50 -18.48
C LEU A 25 -11.15 17.97 -17.05
N THR A 26 -11.01 19.27 -16.73
CA THR A 26 -11.17 19.81 -15.37
C THR A 26 -12.49 19.41 -14.72
N ASN A 27 -13.60 19.48 -15.47
CA ASN A 27 -14.93 19.10 -14.98
C ASN A 27 -15.19 17.58 -15.06
N ARG A 28 -14.29 16.84 -15.71
CA ARG A 28 -14.38 15.39 -15.93
C ARG A 28 -13.58 14.58 -14.91
N LEU A 29 -12.56 15.18 -14.31
CA LEU A 29 -11.63 14.50 -13.43
C LEU A 29 -11.94 14.82 -11.96
N SER A 30 -12.36 13.80 -11.21
CA SER A 30 -12.56 13.94 -9.77
C SER A 30 -11.33 13.45 -9.02
N VAL A 31 -10.48 14.39 -8.56
CA VAL A 31 -9.27 14.11 -7.77
C VAL A 31 -9.57 13.19 -6.60
N ARG A 32 -10.67 13.40 -5.86
CA ARG A 32 -11.05 12.54 -4.72
C ARG A 32 -11.26 11.06 -5.08
N HIS A 33 -11.81 10.77 -6.27
CA HIS A 33 -12.04 9.39 -6.71
C HIS A 33 -10.73 8.74 -7.17
N LEU A 34 -9.83 9.50 -7.81
CA LEU A 34 -8.48 9.03 -8.13
C LEU A 34 -7.69 8.71 -6.85
N LEU A 35 -7.70 9.62 -5.87
CA LEU A 35 -7.02 9.41 -4.59
C LEU A 35 -7.62 8.25 -3.78
N LEU A 36 -8.94 8.07 -3.82
CA LEU A 36 -9.59 6.86 -3.28
C LEU A 36 -9.05 5.60 -3.96
N GLY A 37 -9.00 5.59 -5.29
CA GLY A 37 -8.43 4.49 -6.06
C GLY A 37 -6.98 4.18 -5.69
N ALA A 38 -6.16 5.22 -5.57
CA ALA A 38 -4.73 5.10 -5.29
C ALA A 38 -4.41 4.65 -3.86
N ILE A 39 -5.36 4.69 -2.92
CA ILE A 39 -5.15 4.19 -1.55
C ILE A 39 -5.77 2.81 -1.32
N LEU A 40 -6.70 2.39 -2.18
CA LEU A 40 -7.45 1.14 -1.97
C LEU A 40 -6.53 -0.09 -1.83
N PRO A 41 -5.50 -0.28 -2.68
CA PRO A 41 -4.61 -1.43 -2.53
C PRO A 41 -3.78 -1.37 -1.25
N ASP A 42 -3.55 -0.17 -0.71
CA ASP A 42 -2.76 0.08 0.48
C ASP A 42 -3.48 -0.28 1.80
N VAL A 43 -4.80 -0.46 1.78
CA VAL A 43 -5.60 -0.82 2.97
C VAL A 43 -5.17 -2.15 3.58
N THR A 44 -4.65 -3.06 2.76
CA THR A 44 -4.16 -4.38 3.20
C THR A 44 -2.97 -4.28 4.13
N ARG A 45 -2.21 -3.18 4.09
CA ARG A 45 -1.05 -2.94 4.93
C ARG A 45 -1.39 -2.78 6.42
N PHE A 46 -2.68 -2.72 6.79
CA PHE A 46 -3.11 -2.90 8.18
C PHE A 46 -2.65 -4.23 8.78
N THR A 47 -2.30 -5.23 7.96
CA THR A 47 -1.63 -6.47 8.40
C THR A 47 -0.43 -6.22 9.29
N ILE A 48 0.37 -5.20 8.98
CA ILE A 48 1.56 -4.83 9.75
C ILE A 48 1.16 -4.46 11.18
N ILE A 49 0.04 -3.74 11.36
CA ILE A 49 -0.47 -3.42 12.70
C ILE A 49 -0.93 -4.69 13.42
N LEU A 50 -1.56 -5.63 12.71
CA LEU A 50 -1.99 -6.89 13.31
C LEU A 50 -0.79 -7.75 13.78
N VAL A 51 0.27 -7.81 12.99
CA VAL A 51 1.47 -8.59 13.31
C VAL A 51 2.32 -7.87 14.36
N ASP A 52 2.77 -6.65 14.07
CA ASP A 52 3.79 -5.96 14.87
C ASP A 52 3.25 -5.38 16.19
N ILE A 53 1.95 -5.02 16.25
CA ILE A 53 1.35 -4.38 17.44
C ILE A 53 0.47 -5.35 18.21
N LEU A 54 -0.30 -6.19 17.52
CA LEU A 54 -1.22 -7.14 18.16
C LEU A 54 -0.63 -8.55 18.29
N ASP A 55 0.60 -8.77 17.83
CA ASP A 55 1.33 -10.05 17.94
C ASP A 55 0.55 -11.22 17.32
N TRP A 56 -0.16 -10.96 16.21
CA TRP A 56 -0.84 -12.00 15.46
C TRP A 56 0.17 -12.78 14.61
N PRO A 57 0.00 -14.09 14.42
CA PRO A 57 0.95 -14.91 13.67
C PRO A 57 1.07 -14.41 12.24
N ALA A 58 2.29 -14.11 11.80
CA ALA A 58 2.52 -13.41 10.54
C ALA A 58 2.02 -14.20 9.33
N ILE A 59 2.40 -15.47 9.20
CA ILE A 59 2.08 -16.30 8.03
C ILE A 59 0.56 -16.41 7.78
N PRO A 60 -0.30 -16.78 8.75
CA PRO A 60 -1.75 -16.82 8.53
C PRO A 60 -2.35 -15.45 8.17
N VAL A 61 -1.87 -14.38 8.82
CA VAL A 61 -2.35 -13.01 8.57
C VAL A 61 -2.01 -12.58 7.14
N PHE A 62 -0.74 -12.66 6.76
CA PHE A 62 -0.29 -12.29 5.42
C PHE A 62 -0.96 -13.14 4.34
N THR A 63 -1.07 -14.46 4.54
CA THR A 63 -1.76 -15.36 3.59
C THR A 63 -3.21 -14.95 3.33
N TYR A 64 -3.93 -14.45 4.34
CA TYR A 64 -5.31 -13.99 4.17
C TYR A 64 -5.43 -12.62 3.51
N PHE A 65 -4.56 -11.67 3.88
CA PHE A 65 -4.70 -10.28 3.49
C PHE A 65 -3.95 -9.90 2.21
N ILE A 66 -2.88 -10.60 1.83
CA ILE A 66 -2.16 -10.39 0.57
C ILE A 66 -3.10 -10.35 -0.66
N PRO A 67 -4.07 -11.27 -0.82
CA PRO A 67 -5.00 -11.24 -1.95
C PRO A 67 -5.80 -9.95 -2.09
N PHE A 68 -6.02 -9.19 -1.01
CA PHE A 68 -6.72 -7.92 -1.08
C PHE A 68 -5.89 -6.84 -1.82
N HIS A 69 -4.57 -7.03 -1.95
CA HIS A 69 -3.68 -6.20 -2.74
C HIS A 69 -3.61 -6.74 -4.19
N SER A 70 -4.77 -7.07 -4.76
CA SER A 70 -4.88 -7.55 -6.14
C SER A 70 -5.88 -6.71 -6.93
N LEU A 71 -5.60 -6.51 -8.22
CA LEU A 71 -6.47 -5.70 -9.08
C LEU A 71 -7.92 -6.23 -9.10
N LEU A 72 -8.12 -7.54 -8.96
CA LEU A 72 -9.45 -8.15 -8.88
C LEU A 72 -10.21 -7.68 -7.63
N ILE A 73 -9.63 -7.85 -6.44
CA ILE A 73 -10.26 -7.43 -5.19
C ILE A 73 -10.47 -5.91 -5.17
N ILE A 74 -9.47 -5.14 -5.61
CA ILE A 74 -9.58 -3.69 -5.71
C ILE A 74 -10.66 -3.26 -6.70
N SER A 75 -10.85 -3.98 -7.80
CA SER A 75 -11.98 -3.73 -8.72
C SER A 75 -13.33 -3.97 -8.05
N LEU A 76 -13.47 -5.04 -7.25
CA LEU A 76 -14.70 -5.32 -6.51
C LEU A 76 -14.98 -4.22 -5.48
N LEU A 77 -13.97 -3.80 -4.72
CA LEU A 77 -14.09 -2.74 -3.72
C LEU A 77 -14.38 -1.38 -4.36
N ALA A 78 -13.68 -1.03 -5.44
CA ALA A 78 -13.95 0.18 -6.22
C ALA A 78 -15.36 0.14 -6.81
N GLY A 79 -15.82 -1.03 -7.28
CA GLY A 79 -17.19 -1.26 -7.71
C GLY A 79 -18.19 -0.97 -6.58
N ALA A 80 -17.99 -1.57 -5.40
CA ALA A 80 -18.82 -1.36 -4.23
C ALA A 80 -18.89 0.11 -3.81
N ILE A 81 -17.74 0.78 -3.73
CA ILE A 81 -17.65 2.21 -3.38
C ILE A 81 -18.33 3.06 -4.46
N SER A 82 -18.18 2.74 -5.75
CA SER A 82 -18.76 3.52 -6.84
C SER A 82 -20.29 3.50 -6.84
N LEU A 83 -20.89 2.39 -6.38
CA LEU A 83 -22.34 2.28 -6.22
C LEU A 83 -22.85 3.26 -5.15
N LEU A 84 -22.08 3.44 -4.07
CA LEU A 84 -22.41 4.33 -2.97
C LEU A 84 -22.01 5.79 -3.24
N CYS A 85 -20.95 6.02 -4.01
CA CYS A 85 -20.33 7.32 -4.22
C CYS A 85 -20.27 7.68 -5.72
N PRO A 86 -21.39 8.03 -6.37
CA PRO A 86 -21.37 8.48 -7.76
C PRO A 86 -20.72 9.87 -7.90
N VAL A 87 -20.16 10.15 -9.09
CA VAL A 87 -19.62 11.48 -9.42
C VAL A 87 -20.78 12.43 -9.77
N GLY A 88 -21.04 13.42 -8.91
CA GLY A 88 -22.01 14.50 -9.20
C GLY A 88 -23.42 13.99 -9.51
N GLY A 89 -23.85 12.88 -8.89
CA GLY A 89 -25.15 12.26 -9.14
C GLY A 89 -25.27 11.47 -10.45
N GLN A 90 -24.19 11.33 -11.22
CA GLN A 90 -24.15 10.57 -12.47
C GLN A 90 -24.02 9.04 -12.22
N ALA A 91 -23.99 8.26 -13.30
CA ALA A 91 -23.81 6.81 -13.24
C ALA A 91 -22.50 6.42 -12.51
N SER A 92 -22.58 5.34 -11.71
CA SER A 92 -21.46 4.82 -10.91
C SER A 92 -20.25 4.38 -11.73
N GLY A 93 -20.42 4.06 -13.02
CA GLY A 93 -19.32 3.67 -13.90
C GLY A 93 -18.19 4.71 -14.00
N ARG A 94 -18.50 6.00 -13.91
CA ARG A 94 -17.46 7.05 -13.93
C ARG A 94 -16.65 7.08 -12.63
N ALA A 95 -17.30 6.91 -11.49
CA ALA A 95 -16.62 6.83 -10.20
C ALA A 95 -15.71 5.60 -10.15
N PHE A 96 -16.23 4.46 -10.62
CA PHE A 96 -15.47 3.22 -10.79
C PHE A 96 -14.24 3.44 -11.67
N GLY A 97 -14.40 3.96 -12.88
CA GLY A 97 -13.29 4.18 -13.81
C GLY A 97 -12.20 5.10 -13.26
N LEU A 98 -12.56 6.15 -12.52
CA LEU A 98 -11.59 7.02 -11.86
C LEU A 98 -10.86 6.32 -10.70
N MET A 99 -11.56 5.53 -9.89
CA MET A 99 -10.90 4.74 -8.85
C MET A 99 -9.99 3.68 -9.45
N MET A 100 -10.40 3.01 -10.52
CA MET A 100 -9.54 2.05 -11.23
C MET A 100 -8.31 2.70 -11.84
N ALA A 101 -8.44 3.90 -12.40
CA ALA A 101 -7.27 4.64 -12.89
C ALA A 101 -6.27 4.95 -11.76
N GLY A 102 -6.77 5.34 -10.57
CA GLY A 102 -5.93 5.53 -9.39
C GLY A 102 -5.28 4.24 -8.90
N ALA A 103 -6.03 3.13 -8.86
CA ALA A 103 -5.51 1.83 -8.44
C ALA A 103 -4.49 1.25 -9.42
N ILE A 104 -4.70 1.40 -10.74
CA ILE A 104 -3.72 0.97 -11.75
C ILE A 104 -2.44 1.80 -11.62
N PHE A 105 -2.57 3.11 -11.41
CA PHE A 105 -1.40 3.97 -11.19
C PHE A 105 -0.63 3.57 -9.93
N HIS A 106 -1.32 3.18 -8.86
CA HIS A 106 -0.71 2.60 -7.66
C HIS A 106 0.10 1.33 -8.00
N PHE A 107 -0.50 0.34 -8.64
CA PHE A 107 0.23 -0.88 -9.02
C PHE A 107 1.43 -0.62 -9.95
N ILE A 108 1.35 0.40 -10.80
CA ILE A 108 2.50 0.81 -11.62
C ILE A 108 3.64 1.33 -10.74
N LEU A 109 3.32 2.10 -9.69
CA LEU A 109 4.32 2.59 -8.73
C LEU A 109 4.91 1.43 -7.92
N ASP A 110 4.08 0.49 -7.45
CA ASP A 110 4.57 -0.74 -6.79
C ASP A 110 5.55 -1.52 -7.68
N GLU A 111 5.26 -1.67 -8.98
CA GLU A 111 6.15 -2.37 -9.91
C GLU A 111 7.47 -1.61 -10.12
N PHE A 112 7.43 -0.27 -10.21
CA PHE A 112 8.64 0.54 -10.24
C PHE A 112 9.48 0.36 -8.97
N ASP A 113 8.82 0.21 -7.83
CA ASP A 113 9.47 -0.01 -6.55
C ASP A 113 10.07 -1.43 -6.46
N GLY A 114 9.37 -2.44 -6.98
CA GLY A 114 9.85 -3.82 -7.07
C GLY A 114 11.12 -3.98 -7.91
N LEU A 115 11.29 -3.13 -8.94
CA LEU A 115 12.51 -3.07 -9.75
C LEU A 115 13.72 -2.54 -8.97
N ILE A 116 13.51 -1.89 -7.82
CA ILE A 116 14.54 -1.25 -7.00
C ILE A 116 14.54 -1.89 -5.59
N GLY A 117 14.94 -3.17 -5.53
CA GLY A 117 15.21 -3.86 -4.26
C GLY A 117 14.01 -4.02 -3.32
N CYS A 118 12.90 -4.57 -3.81
CA CYS A 118 11.64 -4.72 -3.05
C CYS A 118 11.04 -3.40 -2.50
N GLY A 119 11.30 -2.25 -3.12
CA GLY A 119 10.76 -0.95 -2.66
C GLY A 119 11.30 -0.46 -1.31
N SER A 120 12.32 -1.11 -0.78
CA SER A 120 12.77 -0.92 0.61
C SER A 120 13.83 0.19 0.77
N THR A 121 14.61 0.48 -0.28
CA THR A 121 15.46 1.69 -0.38
C THR A 121 14.70 2.95 -0.77
N ILE A 122 13.44 2.84 -1.21
CA ILE A 122 12.76 3.95 -1.88
C ILE A 122 12.09 4.96 -0.95
N PHE A 123 11.97 4.63 0.33
CA PHE A 123 10.96 5.30 1.14
C PHE A 123 11.42 5.88 2.48
N TYR A 124 12.73 5.88 2.78
CA TYR A 124 13.19 6.24 4.13
C TYR A 124 14.52 7.01 4.24
N PRO A 125 14.53 8.33 3.99
CA PRO A 125 15.67 9.18 4.29
C PRO A 125 15.53 10.05 5.55
N LEU A 126 14.37 10.12 6.21
CA LEU A 126 14.18 11.05 7.34
C LEU A 126 14.75 10.49 8.65
N SER A 127 16.06 10.26 8.68
CA SER A 127 16.86 10.42 9.87
C SER A 127 17.52 11.81 9.79
N PHE A 128 17.41 12.61 10.85
CA PHE A 128 18.06 13.93 10.92
C PHE A 128 19.60 13.86 10.77
N SER A 129 20.21 12.67 10.90
CA SER A 129 21.65 12.47 10.70
C SER A 129 22.06 12.22 9.23
N LYS A 130 21.12 11.87 8.34
CA LYS A 130 21.39 11.68 6.89
C LYS A 130 21.36 12.97 6.07
N LEU A 131 20.83 14.09 6.60
CA LEU A 131 20.81 15.38 5.89
C LEU A 131 22.22 15.94 5.59
N PHE A 132 23.26 15.44 6.27
CA PHE A 132 24.61 16.00 6.20
C PHE A 132 25.72 14.98 5.92
N ASN A 133 25.42 13.69 5.75
CA ASN A 133 26.44 12.65 5.50
C ASN A 133 26.00 11.60 4.48
N GLY A 134 26.64 11.62 3.30
CA GLY A 134 26.77 10.45 2.40
C GLY A 134 25.60 10.22 1.45
N TRP A 135 25.80 10.56 0.18
CA TRP A 135 24.88 10.40 -0.95
C TRP A 135 25.22 9.09 -1.71
N ASP A 136 24.48 7.98 -1.51
CA ASP A 136 24.60 6.75 -2.35
C ASP A 136 23.41 6.53 -3.32
N ASP A 137 23.68 6.06 -4.54
CA ASP A 137 22.89 6.22 -5.77
C ASP A 137 21.43 5.65 -5.79
N GLU A 138 21.08 4.63 -5.02
CA GLU A 138 19.74 3.98 -5.10
C GLU A 138 18.68 4.64 -4.20
N GLY A 139 19.09 5.29 -3.09
CA GLY A 139 18.19 5.88 -2.11
C GLY A 139 17.74 7.32 -2.40
N HIS A 140 18.24 7.93 -3.49
CA HIS A 140 18.01 9.36 -3.77
C HIS A 140 16.70 9.65 -4.49
N PHE A 141 16.35 8.82 -5.48
CA PHE A 141 15.18 9.03 -6.33
C PHE A 141 13.89 8.92 -5.52
N ALA A 142 13.66 7.75 -4.95
CA ALA A 142 13.11 7.50 -3.62
C ALA A 142 12.80 8.70 -2.72
N THR A 143 13.83 9.24 -2.08
CA THR A 143 13.78 10.38 -1.16
C THR A 143 13.16 11.60 -1.81
N LEU A 144 13.60 11.91 -3.02
CA LEU A 144 13.07 13.03 -3.79
C LEU A 144 11.59 12.82 -4.13
N LEU A 145 11.20 11.60 -4.54
CA LEU A 145 9.84 11.23 -4.87
C LEU A 145 8.92 11.36 -3.65
N LEU A 146 9.35 10.86 -2.49
CA LEU A 146 8.64 11.01 -1.23
C LEU A 146 8.48 12.49 -0.84
N LEU A 147 9.57 13.27 -0.90
CA LEU A 147 9.54 14.70 -0.57
C LEU A 147 8.60 15.48 -1.49
N VAL A 148 8.73 15.28 -2.80
CA VAL A 148 7.88 15.90 -3.82
C VAL A 148 6.42 15.49 -3.61
N SER A 149 6.17 14.22 -3.28
CA SER A 149 4.83 13.71 -2.98
C SER A 149 4.25 14.31 -1.70
N ALA A 150 5.05 14.46 -0.65
CA ALA A 150 4.64 15.09 0.60
C ALA A 150 4.28 16.58 0.39
N LEU A 151 5.09 17.32 -0.38
CA LEU A 151 4.80 18.70 -0.77
C LEU A 151 3.51 18.78 -1.59
N ALA A 152 3.35 17.88 -2.56
CA ALA A 152 2.15 17.80 -3.39
C ALA A 152 0.90 17.49 -2.55
N LEU A 153 1.01 16.63 -1.53
CA LEU A 153 -0.05 16.34 -0.59
C LEU A 153 -0.40 17.55 0.28
N GLY A 154 0.61 18.33 0.71
CA GLY A 154 0.41 19.61 1.37
C GLY A 154 -0.39 20.60 0.50
N VAL A 155 -0.04 20.72 -0.78
CA VAL A 155 -0.80 21.54 -1.75
C VAL A 155 -2.20 20.97 -2.00
N ALA A 156 -2.35 19.65 -2.06
CA ALA A 156 -3.64 19.00 -2.19
C ALA A 156 -4.57 19.37 -1.03
N LEU A 157 -4.05 19.41 0.20
CA LEU A 157 -4.79 19.81 1.39
C LEU A 157 -5.25 21.28 1.34
N THR A 158 -4.47 22.20 0.79
CA THR A 158 -4.89 23.62 0.65
C THR A 158 -5.96 23.78 -0.41
N HIS A 159 -5.92 22.99 -1.49
CA HIS A 159 -6.89 23.05 -2.59
C HIS A 159 -8.15 22.20 -2.37
N ARG A 160 -8.19 21.32 -1.37
CA ARG A 160 -9.27 20.33 -1.18
C ARG A 160 -10.69 20.92 -1.13
N ARG A 161 -10.82 22.19 -0.70
CA ARG A 161 -12.11 22.92 -0.61
C ARG A 161 -12.69 23.26 -1.98
N GLN A 162 -11.86 23.33 -3.00
CA GLN A 162 -12.26 23.59 -4.39
C GLN A 162 -12.80 22.33 -5.07
N TRP A 163 -12.57 21.14 -4.49
CA TRP A 163 -12.98 19.89 -5.11
C TRP A 163 -14.45 19.58 -4.83
N PRO A 164 -15.17 18.99 -5.80
CA PRO A 164 -16.52 18.49 -5.57
C PRO A 164 -16.57 17.56 -4.36
N ARG A 165 -17.60 17.71 -3.55
CA ARG A 165 -17.83 16.83 -2.39
C ARG A 165 -18.18 15.42 -2.85
N LEU A 166 -17.77 14.43 -2.06
CA LEU A 166 -18.29 13.06 -2.20
C LEU A 166 -19.76 13.05 -1.80
N THR A 167 -20.62 12.56 -2.69
CA THR A 167 -22.06 12.42 -2.45
C THR A 167 -22.39 10.94 -2.28
N PHE A 168 -23.04 10.59 -1.16
CA PHE A 168 -23.47 9.23 -0.88
C PHE A 168 -24.91 8.99 -1.33
N CYS A 169 -25.14 7.92 -2.10
CA CYS A 169 -26.45 7.51 -2.59
C CYS A 169 -26.84 6.13 -2.03
N LEU A 170 -27.55 6.13 -0.90
CA LEU A 170 -27.90 4.94 -0.13
C LEU A 170 -29.28 4.36 -0.51
N THR A 171 -29.52 4.11 -1.80
CA THR A 171 -30.74 3.38 -2.20
C THR A 171 -30.60 1.91 -1.86
N ARG A 172 -31.72 1.21 -1.60
CA ARG A 172 -31.70 -0.23 -1.24
C ARG A 172 -30.92 -1.07 -2.26
N TRP A 173 -31.09 -0.80 -3.55
CA TRP A 173 -30.38 -1.51 -4.63
C TRP A 173 -28.88 -1.23 -4.66
N ARG A 174 -28.47 0.03 -4.49
CA ARG A 174 -27.06 0.41 -4.44
C ARG A 174 -26.37 -0.18 -3.22
N LEU A 175 -27.04 -0.14 -2.07
CA LEU A 175 -26.55 -0.74 -0.84
C LEU A 175 -26.44 -2.26 -0.98
N GLY A 176 -27.48 -2.93 -1.47
CA GLY A 176 -27.47 -4.37 -1.71
C GLY A 176 -26.35 -4.80 -2.65
N GLY A 177 -26.16 -4.08 -3.76
CA GLY A 177 -25.06 -4.34 -4.69
C GLY A 177 -23.67 -4.08 -4.09
N ALA A 178 -23.51 -2.99 -3.33
CA ALA A 178 -22.26 -2.68 -2.66
C ALA A 178 -21.91 -3.73 -1.59
N VAL A 179 -22.90 -4.17 -0.81
CA VAL A 179 -22.74 -5.25 0.16
C VAL A 179 -22.39 -6.56 -0.54
N ALA A 180 -23.08 -6.92 -1.62
CA ALA A 180 -22.78 -8.13 -2.38
C ALA A 180 -21.34 -8.12 -2.92
N LEU A 181 -20.91 -7.02 -3.55
CA LEU A 181 -19.53 -6.88 -4.03
C LEU A 181 -18.50 -6.91 -2.90
N GLY A 182 -18.78 -6.23 -1.78
CA GLY A 182 -17.92 -6.26 -0.60
C GLY A 182 -17.81 -7.64 0.03
N LEU A 183 -18.91 -8.38 0.11
CA LEU A 183 -18.90 -9.77 0.59
C LEU A 183 -18.10 -10.67 -0.34
N ILE A 184 -18.28 -10.56 -1.66
CA ILE A 184 -17.47 -11.31 -2.63
C ILE A 184 -15.99 -10.96 -2.43
N ALA A 185 -15.64 -9.69 -2.30
CA ALA A 185 -14.27 -9.24 -2.06
C ALA A 185 -13.67 -9.82 -0.76
N CYS A 186 -14.44 -9.93 0.32
CA CYS A 186 -13.96 -10.49 1.58
C CYS A 186 -13.90 -12.02 1.61
N LEU A 187 -14.79 -12.68 0.86
CA LEU A 187 -14.89 -14.14 0.81
C LEU A 187 -13.89 -14.75 -0.16
N LEU A 188 -13.60 -14.08 -1.29
CA LEU A 188 -12.71 -14.61 -2.32
C LEU A 188 -11.33 -15.01 -1.75
N PRO A 189 -10.64 -14.21 -0.91
CA PRO A 189 -9.35 -14.58 -0.35
C PRO A 189 -9.36 -15.91 0.40
N LEU A 190 -10.46 -16.27 1.08
CA LEU A 190 -10.60 -17.55 1.78
C LEU A 190 -10.48 -18.76 0.84
N PHE A 191 -10.91 -18.62 -0.42
CA PHE A 191 -10.90 -19.70 -1.40
C PHE A 191 -9.61 -19.77 -2.22
N PHE A 192 -8.78 -18.72 -2.21
CA PHE A 192 -7.58 -18.63 -3.05
C PHE A 192 -6.26 -18.67 -2.26
N GLN A 193 -6.30 -18.86 -0.93
CA GLN A 193 -5.09 -18.92 -0.09
C GLN A 193 -4.09 -19.98 -0.57
N GLY A 194 -4.56 -21.22 -0.77
CA GLY A 194 -3.70 -22.33 -1.20
C GLY A 194 -3.04 -22.04 -2.55
N TRP A 195 -3.81 -21.53 -3.51
CA TRP A 195 -3.28 -21.14 -4.82
C TRP A 195 -2.21 -20.04 -4.74
N MET A 196 -2.37 -19.07 -3.83
CA MET A 196 -1.37 -18.00 -3.63
C MET A 196 -0.05 -18.54 -3.06
N ILE A 197 -0.14 -19.47 -2.11
CA ILE A 197 1.02 -20.16 -1.54
C ILE A 197 1.72 -20.99 -2.63
N GLU A 198 0.96 -21.76 -3.42
CA GLU A 198 1.47 -22.56 -4.54
C GLU A 198 2.17 -21.71 -5.62
N ARG A 199 1.66 -20.50 -5.86
CA ARG A 199 2.27 -19.53 -6.81
C ARG A 199 3.44 -18.76 -6.21
N ASN A 200 3.80 -19.04 -4.97
CA ASN A 200 4.83 -18.34 -4.21
C ASN A 200 4.64 -16.81 -4.18
N ALA A 201 3.40 -16.34 -4.12
CA ALA A 201 3.12 -14.92 -4.09
C ALA A 201 3.74 -14.28 -2.84
N TYR A 202 4.46 -13.17 -3.00
CA TYR A 202 5.25 -12.56 -1.91
C TYR A 202 6.15 -13.56 -1.17
N TYR A 203 6.65 -14.57 -1.89
CA TYR A 203 7.52 -15.63 -1.36
C TYR A 203 6.91 -16.44 -0.20
N LEU A 204 5.57 -16.41 -0.03
CA LEU A 204 4.87 -17.17 1.01
C LEU A 204 5.07 -18.68 0.89
N GLY A 205 5.15 -19.20 -0.33
CA GLY A 205 5.42 -20.62 -0.56
C GLY A 205 6.80 -21.02 -0.04
N PHE A 206 7.81 -20.19 -0.31
CA PHE A 206 9.15 -20.37 0.23
C PHE A 206 9.17 -20.23 1.75
N VAL A 207 8.48 -19.23 2.29
CA VAL A 207 8.38 -19.01 3.74
C VAL A 207 7.64 -20.16 4.43
N THR A 208 6.72 -20.86 3.78
CA THR A 208 5.97 -21.98 4.37
C THR A 208 6.65 -23.33 4.19
N ASP A 209 7.30 -23.57 3.04
CA ASP A 209 8.05 -24.79 2.75
C ASP A 209 9.35 -24.50 1.99
N PRO A 210 10.42 -24.06 2.67
CA PRO A 210 11.68 -23.70 2.03
C PRO A 210 12.31 -24.85 1.23
N ALA A 211 12.12 -26.09 1.69
CA ALA A 211 12.72 -27.27 1.07
C ALA A 211 12.20 -27.49 -0.37
N ALA A 212 10.95 -27.10 -0.66
CA ALA A 212 10.39 -27.18 -2.01
C ALA A 212 11.05 -26.20 -3.02
N TYR A 213 11.83 -25.22 -2.53
CA TYR A 213 12.47 -24.18 -3.33
C TYR A 213 13.99 -24.37 -3.46
N GLU A 214 14.51 -25.54 -3.12
CA GLU A 214 15.92 -25.88 -3.33
C GLU A 214 16.33 -25.66 -4.80
N GLY A 215 17.41 -24.91 -5.00
CA GLY A 215 17.94 -24.54 -6.30
C GLY A 215 17.19 -23.41 -7.02
N GLN A 216 16.13 -22.86 -6.44
CA GLN A 216 15.31 -21.81 -7.05
C GLN A 216 15.73 -20.40 -6.61
N SER A 217 15.38 -19.41 -7.43
CA SER A 217 15.49 -18.01 -7.03
C SER A 217 14.44 -17.69 -5.98
N VAL A 218 14.88 -17.08 -4.89
CA VAL A 218 14.04 -16.60 -3.80
C VAL A 218 14.34 -15.14 -3.54
N GLU A 219 13.37 -14.44 -2.97
CA GLU A 219 13.58 -13.11 -2.45
C GLU A 219 12.77 -12.96 -1.17
N LEU A 220 13.34 -12.19 -0.26
CA LEU A 220 12.81 -11.94 1.07
C LEU A 220 12.91 -10.43 1.25
N CYS A 221 11.77 -9.82 1.54
CA CYS A 221 11.65 -8.38 1.59
C CYS A 221 11.35 -8.00 3.05
N PHE A 222 12.26 -7.23 3.67
CA PHE A 222 12.16 -6.80 5.07
C PHE A 222 12.42 -7.91 6.09
N SER A 223 13.59 -8.54 6.02
CA SER A 223 14.05 -9.49 7.02
C SER A 223 14.95 -8.82 8.06
N GLU A 224 14.81 -9.18 9.34
CA GLU A 224 15.68 -8.69 10.41
C GLU A 224 16.87 -9.65 10.62
N VAL A 225 18.09 -9.12 10.76
CA VAL A 225 19.26 -9.93 11.15
C VAL A 225 19.15 -10.28 12.64
N ILE A 226 18.82 -11.54 12.93
CA ILE A 226 18.67 -12.06 14.30
C ILE A 226 19.95 -12.71 14.85
N SER A 227 20.88 -13.10 13.97
CA SER A 227 22.20 -13.64 14.35
C SER A 227 23.24 -13.36 13.27
N THR A 228 24.51 -13.18 13.66
CA THR A 228 25.64 -12.97 12.75
C THR A 228 26.58 -14.18 12.65
N SER A 229 26.35 -15.23 13.44
CA SER A 229 27.17 -16.46 13.42
C SER A 229 26.33 -17.71 13.76
N PRO A 230 25.82 -18.44 12.75
CA PRO A 230 25.80 -18.09 11.33
C PRO A 230 24.92 -16.87 11.05
N LEU A 231 25.16 -16.17 9.94
CA LEU A 231 24.34 -15.03 9.55
C LEU A 231 22.91 -15.51 9.27
N THR A 232 21.98 -15.11 10.13
CA THR A 232 20.60 -15.56 10.13
C THR A 232 19.68 -14.37 10.12
N ILE A 233 18.71 -14.40 9.21
CA ILE A 233 17.69 -13.38 9.05
C ILE A 233 16.32 -13.98 9.35
N GLU A 234 15.37 -13.16 9.80
CA GLU A 234 14.00 -13.58 10.10
C GLU A 234 13.02 -12.84 9.21
N GLU A 235 12.09 -13.57 8.58
CA GLU A 235 10.97 -13.01 7.83
C GLU A 235 9.69 -13.80 8.15
N PHE A 236 8.62 -13.07 8.50
CA PHE A 236 7.34 -13.65 8.96
C PHE A 236 7.51 -14.71 10.07
N ASP A 237 8.28 -14.39 11.12
CA ASP A 237 8.58 -15.25 12.27
C ASP A 237 9.34 -16.54 11.90
N ARG A 238 9.98 -16.58 10.73
CA ARG A 238 10.75 -17.73 10.27
C ARG A 238 12.22 -17.38 10.01
N PRO A 239 13.18 -18.13 10.58
CA PRO A 239 14.59 -17.89 10.36
C PRO A 239 15.12 -18.52 9.07
N PHE A 240 16.03 -17.82 8.40
CA PHE A 240 16.76 -18.25 7.21
C PHE A 240 18.25 -17.93 7.34
N VAL A 241 19.10 -18.85 6.91
CA VAL A 241 20.56 -18.63 6.92
C VAL A 241 20.97 -17.96 5.62
N LEU A 242 21.80 -16.92 5.71
CA LEU A 242 22.32 -16.16 4.59
C LEU A 242 23.81 -16.45 4.41
N GLU A 243 24.21 -16.83 3.19
CA GLU A 243 25.63 -16.99 2.84
C GLU A 243 26.18 -15.66 2.30
N ASP A 244 26.61 -14.79 3.22
CA ASP A 244 27.20 -13.49 2.88
C ASP A 244 28.48 -13.22 3.69
N THR A 245 29.37 -12.40 3.13
CA THR A 245 30.65 -12.02 3.75
C THR A 245 30.65 -10.59 4.28
N ARG A 246 29.58 -9.83 4.02
CA ARG A 246 29.43 -8.46 4.52
C ARG A 246 29.27 -8.45 6.03
N SER A 247 29.86 -7.42 6.65
CA SER A 247 29.68 -7.15 8.08
C SER A 247 28.30 -6.55 8.30
N LEU A 248 27.36 -7.37 8.77
CA LEU A 248 26.04 -6.97 9.24
C LEU A 248 25.99 -7.04 10.77
N ASN A 249 25.13 -6.22 11.38
CA ASN A 249 24.88 -6.22 12.81
C ASN A 249 23.52 -6.86 13.10
N GLN A 250 23.40 -7.45 14.29
CA GLN A 250 22.10 -7.87 14.79
C GLN A 250 21.16 -6.65 14.88
N GLY A 251 19.92 -6.80 14.41
CA GLY A 251 18.93 -5.73 14.29
C GLY A 251 19.04 -4.92 13.00
N ASP A 252 20.04 -5.18 12.14
CA ASP A 252 20.01 -4.64 10.77
C ASP A 252 18.81 -5.26 10.03
N TRP A 253 18.05 -4.41 9.34
CA TRP A 253 16.98 -4.86 8.45
C TRP A 253 17.51 -4.94 7.03
N LEU A 254 17.07 -5.92 6.25
CA LEU A 254 17.54 -6.10 4.88
C LEU A 254 16.47 -6.66 3.95
N SER A 255 16.72 -6.52 2.65
CA SER A 255 16.01 -7.25 1.60
C SER A 255 17.03 -8.04 0.81
N VAL A 256 16.78 -9.33 0.59
CA VAL A 256 17.66 -10.23 -0.16
C VAL A 256 16.94 -10.78 -1.38
N ARG A 257 17.64 -10.82 -2.51
CA ARG A 257 17.33 -11.71 -3.64
C ARG A 257 18.49 -12.67 -3.81
N GLY A 258 18.21 -13.94 -4.01
CA GLY A 258 19.24 -14.97 -4.07
C GLY A 258 18.75 -16.30 -4.59
N VAL A 259 19.62 -17.31 -4.51
CA VAL A 259 19.27 -18.70 -4.81
C VAL A 259 19.31 -19.49 -3.51
N TYR A 260 18.24 -20.22 -3.20
CA TYR A 260 18.19 -21.06 -2.01
C TYR A 260 18.89 -22.40 -2.30
N ARG A 261 19.96 -22.72 -1.57
CA ARG A 261 20.74 -23.95 -1.72
C ARG A 261 21.25 -24.44 -0.38
N GLN A 262 21.17 -25.75 -0.15
CA GLN A 262 21.72 -26.42 1.02
C GLN A 262 21.24 -25.80 2.36
N GLY A 263 20.00 -25.32 2.40
CA GLY A 263 19.45 -24.67 3.59
C GLY A 263 19.85 -23.21 3.77
N MET A 264 20.54 -22.60 2.79
CA MET A 264 21.05 -21.23 2.86
C MET A 264 20.60 -20.42 1.65
N ILE A 265 20.42 -19.12 1.82
CA ILE A 265 20.18 -18.18 0.73
C ILE A 265 21.54 -17.64 0.28
N GLN A 266 21.87 -17.82 -1.00
CA GLN A 266 23.04 -17.25 -1.66
C GLN A 266 22.65 -15.93 -2.34
N PRO A 267 22.99 -14.75 -1.77
CA PRO A 267 22.52 -13.47 -2.29
C PRO A 267 23.08 -13.17 -3.69
N THR A 268 22.20 -12.83 -4.62
CA THR A 268 22.54 -12.18 -5.89
C THR A 268 22.36 -10.67 -5.79
N ALA A 269 21.49 -10.20 -4.89
CA ALA A 269 21.35 -8.81 -4.47
C ALA A 269 21.01 -8.76 -2.98
N LEU A 270 21.49 -7.74 -2.28
CA LEU A 270 21.13 -7.48 -0.88
C LEU A 270 21.17 -5.98 -0.63
N VAL A 271 20.12 -5.50 0.00
CA VAL A 271 19.94 -4.11 0.37
C VAL A 271 19.80 -4.03 1.89
N VAL A 272 20.59 -3.18 2.55
CA VAL A 272 20.55 -3.02 4.02
C VAL A 272 19.83 -1.73 4.40
N HIS A 273 18.77 -1.86 5.18
CA HIS A 273 17.90 -0.78 5.66
C HIS A 273 18.42 -0.24 6.98
N ARG A 274 19.39 0.68 6.91
CA ARG A 274 19.85 1.41 8.09
C ARG A 274 18.79 2.46 8.47
N SER A 275 18.00 2.16 9.51
CA SER A 275 16.85 2.90 10.07
C SER A 275 15.50 2.66 9.40
N PHE A 276 14.67 1.83 10.03
CA PHE A 276 13.23 1.81 9.82
C PHE A 276 12.63 2.85 10.78
N SER A 277 12.00 3.89 10.24
CA SER A 277 11.18 4.81 11.03
C SER A 277 9.95 5.12 10.19
N ASP A 278 8.73 5.13 10.67
CA ASP A 278 8.15 4.81 11.97
C ASP A 278 6.64 4.79 11.66
N LEU A 279 5.82 4.05 12.40
CA LEU A 279 4.35 4.02 12.28
C LEU A 279 3.71 5.42 12.08
N THR A 280 4.41 6.44 12.57
CA THR A 280 4.20 7.88 12.45
C THR A 280 3.97 8.39 11.01
N VAL A 281 4.75 7.99 9.99
CA VAL A 281 4.61 8.61 8.64
C VAL A 281 3.35 8.10 7.93
N SER A 282 3.01 6.82 8.04
CA SER A 282 1.72 6.35 7.54
C SER A 282 0.57 6.91 8.36
N LEU A 283 0.73 7.13 9.67
CA LEU A 283 -0.31 7.81 10.45
C LEU A 283 -0.54 9.24 9.92
N VAL A 284 0.52 9.98 9.62
CA VAL A 284 0.41 11.30 8.96
C VAL A 284 -0.30 11.20 7.61
N ALA A 285 0.03 10.19 6.79
CA ALA A 285 -0.61 9.96 5.50
C ALA A 285 -2.11 9.63 5.65
N VAL A 286 -2.47 8.73 6.57
CA VAL A 286 -3.85 8.37 6.92
C VAL A 286 -4.62 9.61 7.38
N VAL A 287 -4.02 10.41 8.26
CA VAL A 287 -4.62 11.66 8.75
C VAL A 287 -4.82 12.64 7.60
N ALA A 288 -3.80 12.89 6.79
CA ALA A 288 -3.88 13.76 5.61
C ALA A 288 -4.96 13.27 4.63
N PHE A 289 -5.01 11.97 4.34
CA PHE A 289 -6.00 11.37 3.48
C PHE A 289 -7.42 11.52 4.02
N THR A 290 -7.63 11.24 5.31
CA THR A 290 -8.91 11.46 6.02
C THR A 290 -9.37 12.90 5.83
N PHE A 291 -8.44 13.84 5.96
CA PHE A 291 -8.65 15.27 5.76
C PHE A 291 -8.92 15.66 4.30
N LEU A 292 -8.39 14.94 3.31
CA LEU A 292 -8.66 15.18 1.88
C LEU A 292 -10.05 14.69 1.47
N LEU A 293 -10.50 13.58 2.05
CA LEU A 293 -11.79 12.98 1.72
C LEU A 293 -12.96 13.59 2.50
N ILE A 294 -12.77 13.76 3.80
CA ILE A 294 -13.84 14.06 4.74
C ILE A 294 -13.86 15.55 5.06
N ASP A 295 -14.91 16.22 4.58
CA ASP A 295 -15.28 17.55 5.09
C ASP A 295 -15.97 17.37 6.45
N LEU A 296 -15.55 18.12 7.48
CA LEU A 296 -16.19 18.12 8.81
C LEU A 296 -17.70 18.37 8.69
N GLU A 297 -18.13 19.14 7.69
CA GLU A 297 -19.54 19.38 7.39
C GLU A 297 -20.27 18.12 6.92
N THR A 298 -19.59 17.23 6.19
CA THR A 298 -20.13 15.92 5.77
C THR A 298 -20.36 15.02 6.99
N ILE A 299 -19.41 14.95 7.94
CA ILE A 299 -19.57 14.20 9.19
C ILE A 299 -20.78 14.72 9.97
N ARG A 300 -20.87 16.05 10.14
CA ARG A 300 -21.99 16.69 10.86
C ARG A 300 -23.34 16.44 10.21
N ARG A 301 -23.40 16.34 8.87
CA ARG A 301 -24.64 16.00 8.15
C ARG A 301 -25.01 14.54 8.29
N LEU A 302 -24.04 13.62 8.20
CA LEU A 302 -24.28 12.19 8.40
C LEU A 302 -24.81 11.94 9.82
N ALA A 303 -24.18 12.54 10.83
CA ALA A 303 -24.62 12.48 12.22
C ALA A 303 -26.05 13.03 12.41
N ARG A 304 -26.38 14.16 11.77
CA ARG A 304 -27.75 14.72 11.79
C ARG A 304 -28.77 13.80 11.12
N ALA A 305 -28.42 13.21 9.97
CA ALA A 305 -29.30 12.31 9.23
C ALA A 305 -29.55 10.98 9.98
N ILE A 306 -28.53 10.47 10.68
CA ILE A 306 -28.66 9.29 11.55
C ILE A 306 -29.58 9.63 12.74
N ARG A 307 -29.35 10.75 13.43
CA ARG A 307 -30.21 11.21 14.54
C ARG A 307 -31.66 11.39 14.13
N ALA A 308 -31.89 12.04 12.98
CA ALA A 308 -33.24 12.25 12.45
C ALA A 308 -33.96 10.93 12.12
N LYS A 309 -33.23 9.85 11.80
CA LYS A 309 -33.79 8.51 11.56
C LYS A 309 -33.90 7.65 12.82
N SER A 310 -33.11 7.94 13.87
CA SER A 310 -33.14 7.19 15.13
C SER A 310 -34.16 7.70 16.14
N GLY A 311 -34.94 8.74 15.83
CA GLY A 311 -36.11 9.16 16.60
C GLY A 311 -35.82 9.51 18.07
N THR A 312 -34.62 10.02 18.36
CA THR A 312 -34.18 10.49 19.67
C THR A 312 -33.87 11.98 19.62
#